data_AF-A0A955C8H5-F1
#
_entry.id   AF-A0A955C8H5-F1
#
_cell.length_a   1.000
_cell.length_b   1.000
_cell.length_c   1.000
_cell.angle_alpha   90.00
_cell.angle_beta   90.00
_cell.angle_gamma   90.00
#
_symmetry.space_group_name_H-M   'P 1'
#
loop_
_entity.id
_entity.type
_entity.pdbx_description
1 polymer ?
#
loop_
_entity_poly.entity_id
_entity_poly.type
_entity_poly.pdbx_seq_one_letter_code
_entity_poly.pdbx_strand_id
1 'polypeptide(L)'
;MTLFATPLALLLVLAQASPPAEHAADNDRYVVVEGTRYELYPPGVLERRGIAEPSIPREENAAYVYFDAINLTPPINDDVNAALIAAAGGEWPEGEAADALKAYIAQSHAALDLARRAAGMEHYAAPLFRGDTDMLTSAMLPSLNGHRRLARLLVADAMRRAQEGDFQGAIDNLLNAQRMGRQISRGLTTIEGLVGMHVGSLATKRLATIAEKYDIDPALLKQTARILDERSASIPGFETFLHKEEIFSRNILDDFFDAPGDVLALTDLSPIDFSSHERPIDDGWRRLRIALRRVYLPDRAMRRHLDDFYGAVRRSVAPLDDGTPGTVIDFESVIRQVPAWDMINASVLPGFDRIYELTLRSHSEDQRSKLRVAIAAYRAENRRPPATLDALTPRYLERIAADPMTGSDFDYDGRINESGAPRGLEDISSPMMDTLRQQRLAPATLKRRASKWRRYVARFNDRYRLTDSQRTSAESILRDIERQAGEFESRHAEQIRRLIEDGEDEAARRAAAPLESLFEDLRHRLQRLPTARQRAAGSTPAARETERKN
;
A
#
# COMPACT_ATOMS: atom_id res chain seq x y z
N MET A 1 43.34 39.20 -35.33
CA MET A 1 43.94 38.02 -35.98
C MET A 1 43.62 36.83 -35.09
N THR A 2 42.53 36.10 -35.39
CA THR A 2 42.54 34.72 -35.98
C THR A 2 43.23 33.70 -35.07
N LEU A 3 42.72 32.52 -34.73
CA LEU A 3 41.56 31.71 -35.14
C LEU A 3 41.49 30.48 -34.18
N PHE A 4 40.35 29.77 -34.20
CA PHE A 4 39.91 28.61 -33.41
C PHE A 4 40.87 27.39 -33.29
N ALA A 5 40.80 26.68 -32.15
CA ALA A 5 40.82 25.20 -32.08
C ALA A 5 40.16 24.68 -30.78
N THR A 6 39.23 23.73 -30.95
CA THR A 6 38.31 23.05 -30.03
C THR A 6 38.98 22.03 -29.08
N PRO A 7 38.38 21.67 -27.92
CA PRO A 7 38.75 20.48 -27.16
C PRO A 7 37.85 19.29 -27.53
N LEU A 8 38.42 18.31 -28.23
CA LEU A 8 37.83 17.01 -28.50
C LEU A 8 38.47 15.98 -27.55
N ALA A 9 38.07 15.99 -26.27
CA ALA A 9 38.68 15.10 -25.27
C ALA A 9 37.73 14.63 -24.16
N LEU A 10 36.40 14.72 -24.34
CA LEU A 10 35.43 14.33 -23.31
C LEU A 10 34.27 13.48 -23.86
N LEU A 11 34.59 12.45 -24.63
CA LEU A 11 33.58 11.52 -25.19
C LEU A 11 34.14 10.09 -25.35
N LEU A 12 34.92 9.61 -24.37
CA LEU A 12 35.56 8.29 -24.44
C LEU A 12 35.54 7.51 -23.11
N VAL A 13 34.43 7.56 -22.37
CA VAL A 13 34.28 6.83 -21.08
C VAL A 13 33.03 5.95 -20.97
N LEU A 14 32.14 5.84 -21.97
CA LEU A 14 30.98 4.92 -21.89
C LEU A 14 30.76 4.10 -23.16
N ALA A 15 31.82 3.45 -23.64
CA ALA A 15 31.69 2.24 -24.45
C ALA A 15 32.36 1.10 -23.68
N GLN A 16 31.67 0.58 -22.65
CA GLN A 16 32.03 -0.73 -22.14
C GLN A 16 31.85 -1.72 -23.30
N ALA A 17 32.93 -2.38 -23.69
CA ALA A 17 32.89 -3.45 -24.66
C ALA A 17 31.84 -4.46 -24.19
N SER A 18 30.86 -4.77 -25.04
CA SER A 18 29.93 -5.86 -24.78
C SER A 18 30.76 -7.13 -24.49
N PRO A 19 30.52 -7.84 -23.39
CA PRO A 19 31.25 -9.06 -23.08
C PRO A 19 31.09 -10.07 -24.22
N PRO A 20 32.09 -10.94 -24.48
CA PRO A 20 32.03 -11.94 -25.55
C PRO A 20 30.78 -12.83 -25.44
N ALA A 21 30.24 -13.28 -26.57
CA ALA A 21 28.96 -13.97 -26.69
C ALA A 21 28.83 -15.25 -25.83
N GLU A 22 29.93 -15.88 -25.40
CA GLU A 22 29.90 -16.98 -24.43
C GLU A 22 29.41 -16.58 -23.03
N HIS A 23 29.51 -15.30 -22.64
CA HIS A 23 28.94 -14.81 -21.38
C HIS A 23 27.43 -14.54 -21.43
N ALA A 24 26.85 -14.44 -22.64
CA ALA A 24 25.41 -14.18 -22.76
C ALA A 24 24.58 -15.32 -22.17
N ALA A 25 25.01 -16.58 -22.32
CA ALA A 25 24.32 -17.74 -21.74
C ALA A 25 24.50 -17.88 -20.22
N ASP A 26 25.53 -17.25 -19.64
CA ASP A 26 25.78 -17.25 -18.19
C ASP A 26 24.98 -16.15 -17.47
N ASN A 27 24.67 -15.06 -18.18
CA ASN A 27 23.89 -13.93 -17.66
C ASN A 27 22.45 -14.28 -17.30
N ASP A 28 21.91 -15.38 -17.85
CA ASP A 28 20.56 -15.86 -17.55
C ASP A 28 20.51 -16.74 -16.29
N ARG A 29 21.67 -17.18 -15.78
CA ARG A 29 21.76 -18.06 -14.60
C ARG A 29 22.10 -17.31 -13.32
N TYR A 30 22.73 -16.14 -13.44
CA TYR A 30 23.24 -15.41 -12.29
C TYR A 30 22.98 -13.92 -12.37
N VAL A 31 22.77 -13.33 -11.20
CA VAL A 31 22.64 -11.88 -11.04
C VAL A 31 23.58 -11.44 -9.93
N VAL A 32 24.26 -10.32 -10.16
CA VAL A 32 25.09 -9.68 -9.14
C VAL A 32 24.24 -8.67 -8.38
N VAL A 33 24.22 -8.76 -7.06
CA VAL A 33 23.57 -7.80 -6.17
C VAL A 33 24.54 -7.44 -5.06
N GLU A 34 24.86 -6.15 -4.93
CA GLU A 34 25.84 -5.63 -3.97
C GLU A 34 27.21 -6.34 -4.08
N GLY A 35 27.63 -6.64 -5.31
CA GLY A 35 28.89 -7.34 -5.60
C GLY A 35 28.87 -8.85 -5.35
N THR A 36 27.78 -9.41 -4.81
CA THR A 36 27.62 -10.85 -4.59
C THR A 36 26.89 -11.49 -5.76
N ARG A 37 27.40 -12.60 -6.29
CA ARG A 37 26.80 -13.36 -7.39
C ARG A 37 25.79 -14.36 -6.82
N TYR A 38 24.53 -14.24 -7.22
CA TYR A 38 23.44 -15.13 -6.82
C TYR A 38 22.97 -15.97 -8.01
N GLU A 39 22.70 -17.25 -7.78
CA GLU A 39 22.08 -18.15 -8.75
C GLU A 39 20.57 -17.90 -8.79
N LEU A 40 19.99 -17.93 -9.99
CA LEU A 40 18.54 -17.80 -10.20
C LEU A 40 17.87 -19.18 -10.26
N TYR A 41 16.60 -19.26 -9.85
CA TYR A 41 15.79 -20.43 -10.16
C TYR A 41 15.59 -20.57 -11.67
N PRO A 42 15.80 -21.76 -12.26
CA PRO A 42 15.51 -21.96 -13.67
C PRO A 42 14.00 -21.76 -13.95
N PRO A 43 13.59 -21.03 -15.00
CA PRO A 43 12.18 -20.75 -15.28
C PRO A 43 11.29 -21.99 -15.33
N GLY A 44 11.78 -23.08 -15.95
CA GLY A 44 11.04 -24.35 -16.03
C GLY A 44 10.82 -25.02 -14.66
N VAL A 45 11.62 -24.71 -13.63
CA VAL A 45 11.36 -25.17 -12.25
C VAL A 45 10.21 -24.38 -11.65
N LEU A 46 10.19 -23.05 -11.82
CA LEU A 46 9.12 -22.18 -11.34
C LEU A 46 7.78 -22.49 -12.03
N GLU A 47 7.78 -22.70 -13.34
CA GLU A 47 6.58 -23.07 -14.09
C GLU A 47 5.94 -24.38 -13.60
N ARG A 48 6.76 -25.42 -13.35
CA ARG A 48 6.26 -26.69 -12.77
C ARG A 48 5.67 -26.52 -11.38
N ARG A 49 6.08 -25.47 -10.68
CA ARG A 49 5.59 -25.06 -9.36
C ARG A 49 4.38 -24.13 -9.44
N GLY A 50 3.87 -23.87 -10.64
CA GLY A 50 2.74 -22.96 -10.85
C GLY A 50 3.10 -21.49 -10.70
N ILE A 51 4.39 -21.15 -10.65
CA ILE A 51 4.90 -19.78 -10.60
C ILE A 51 5.24 -19.36 -12.03
N ALA A 52 4.32 -18.63 -12.66
CA ALA A 52 4.54 -18.08 -13.99
C ALA A 52 5.43 -16.84 -13.90
N GLU A 53 6.66 -16.95 -14.39
CA GLU A 53 7.53 -15.80 -14.57
C GLU A 53 7.33 -15.24 -15.99
N PRO A 54 6.93 -13.97 -16.15
CA PRO A 54 6.81 -13.39 -17.47
C PRO A 54 8.18 -13.32 -18.15
N SER A 55 8.28 -13.87 -19.37
CA SER A 55 9.50 -13.77 -20.19
C SER A 55 9.63 -12.35 -20.72
N ILE A 56 10.35 -11.51 -19.97
CA ILE A 56 10.63 -10.12 -20.33
C ILE A 56 12.14 -10.00 -20.63
N PRO A 57 12.53 -9.46 -21.79
CA PRO A 57 13.93 -9.18 -22.09
C PRO A 57 14.60 -8.36 -20.97
N ARG A 58 15.86 -8.66 -20.66
CA ARG A 58 16.57 -8.04 -19.52
C ARG A 58 16.58 -6.52 -19.60
N GLU A 59 16.75 -5.97 -20.80
CA GLU A 59 16.78 -4.55 -21.12
C GLU A 59 15.41 -3.86 -20.99
N GLU A 60 14.32 -4.62 -21.03
CA GLU A 60 12.94 -4.15 -20.86
C GLU A 60 12.41 -4.38 -19.44
N ASN A 61 13.13 -5.14 -18.61
CA ASN A 61 12.73 -5.47 -17.25
C ASN A 61 13.39 -4.55 -16.22
N ALA A 62 12.57 -3.74 -15.55
CA ALA A 62 13.01 -2.79 -14.53
C ALA A 62 13.82 -3.41 -13.38
N ALA A 63 13.58 -4.69 -13.05
CA ALA A 63 14.28 -5.35 -11.94
C ALA A 63 15.80 -5.39 -12.16
N TYR A 64 16.26 -5.71 -13.37
CA TYR A 64 17.69 -5.76 -13.67
C TYR A 64 18.33 -4.37 -13.67
N VAL A 65 17.61 -3.35 -14.14
CA VAL A 65 18.09 -1.96 -14.06
C VAL A 65 18.17 -1.48 -12.61
N TYR A 66 17.27 -1.93 -11.73
CA TYR A 66 17.41 -1.71 -10.30
C TYR A 66 18.62 -2.43 -9.69
N PHE A 67 18.92 -3.67 -10.09
CA PHE A 67 20.12 -4.38 -9.62
C PHE A 67 21.39 -3.65 -10.03
N ASP A 68 21.46 -3.14 -11.26
CA ASP A 68 22.56 -2.30 -11.72
C ASP A 68 22.67 -1.01 -10.89
N ALA A 69 21.55 -0.35 -10.59
CA ALA A 69 21.52 0.81 -9.70
C ALA A 69 22.01 0.49 -8.27
N ILE A 70 21.61 -0.67 -7.72
CA ILE A 70 22.06 -1.14 -6.40
C ILE A 70 23.58 -1.37 -6.42
N ASN A 71 24.11 -2.02 -7.45
CA ASN A 71 25.54 -2.28 -7.61
C ASN A 71 26.37 -1.00 -7.78
N LEU A 72 25.80 0.05 -8.37
CA LEU A 72 26.44 1.37 -8.49
C LEU A 72 26.33 2.23 -7.22
N THR A 73 25.56 1.81 -6.22
CA THR A 73 25.41 2.59 -4.98
C THR A 73 26.69 2.46 -4.14
N PRO A 74 27.39 3.56 -3.83
CA PRO A 74 28.61 3.51 -3.04
C PRO A 74 28.34 2.95 -1.63
N PRO A 75 29.33 2.29 -0.99
CA PRO A 75 29.20 1.85 0.39
C PRO A 75 28.88 3.05 1.29
N ILE A 76 28.02 2.85 2.27
CA ILE A 76 27.55 3.90 3.19
C ILE A 76 28.08 3.58 4.59
N ASN A 77 28.59 4.59 5.29
CA ASN A 77 28.92 4.46 6.71
C ASN A 77 27.68 4.70 7.58
N ASP A 78 27.76 4.34 8.87
CA ASP A 78 26.62 4.40 9.77
C ASP A 78 26.08 5.83 9.97
N ASP A 79 26.97 6.83 10.04
CA ASP A 79 26.59 8.24 10.24
C ASP A 79 25.80 8.80 9.04
N VAL A 80 26.29 8.55 7.82
CA VAL A 80 25.61 8.95 6.58
C VAL A 80 24.32 8.16 6.40
N ASN A 81 24.28 6.89 6.82
CA ASN A 81 23.06 6.09 6.78
C ASN A 81 21.99 6.62 7.76
N ALA A 82 22.38 7.02 8.97
CA ALA A 82 21.48 7.67 9.92
C ALA A 82 20.94 9.00 9.36
N ALA A 83 21.82 9.83 8.79
CA ALA A 83 21.46 11.07 8.11
C ALA A 83 20.50 10.84 6.93
N LEU A 84 20.74 9.80 6.13
CA LEU A 84 19.87 9.40 5.01
C LEU A 84 18.49 8.97 5.49
N ILE A 85 18.41 8.17 6.57
CA ILE A 85 17.14 7.74 7.17
C ILE A 85 16.37 8.95 7.71
N ALA A 86 17.03 9.87 8.42
CA ALA A 86 16.40 11.09 8.92
C ALA A 86 15.87 11.96 7.78
N ALA A 87 16.68 12.22 6.75
CA ALA A 87 16.28 13.02 5.59
C ALA A 87 15.11 12.41 4.83
N ALA A 88 15.11 11.08 4.63
CA ALA A 88 13.97 10.37 4.05
C ALA A 88 12.73 10.42 4.97
N GLY A 89 12.95 10.47 6.28
CA GLY A 89 11.97 10.76 7.32
C GLY A 89 11.49 12.21 7.37
N GLY A 90 11.98 13.09 6.47
CA GLY A 90 11.58 14.50 6.38
C GLY A 90 12.37 15.44 7.29
N GLU A 91 13.31 14.90 8.06
CA GLU A 91 14.19 15.63 8.97
C GLU A 91 15.56 15.77 8.32
N TRP A 92 15.78 16.89 7.64
CA TRP A 92 17.08 17.14 7.02
C TRP A 92 18.13 17.40 8.11
N PRO A 93 19.25 16.68 8.14
CA PRO A 93 20.31 16.90 9.13
C PRO A 93 20.94 18.29 9.00
N GLU A 94 21.59 18.77 10.07
CA GLU A 94 22.33 20.03 10.10
C GLU A 94 23.85 19.78 10.18
N GLY A 95 24.65 20.80 9.87
CA GLY A 95 26.12 20.77 10.01
C GLY A 95 26.82 19.73 9.13
N GLU A 96 27.85 19.09 9.69
CA GLU A 96 28.72 18.13 8.98
C GLU A 96 27.93 16.92 8.43
N ALA A 97 26.92 16.44 9.16
CA ALA A 97 26.06 15.34 8.70
C ALA A 97 25.27 15.72 7.43
N ALA A 98 24.85 16.99 7.30
CA ALA A 98 24.19 17.50 6.11
C ALA A 98 25.12 17.52 4.90
N ASP A 99 26.35 17.98 5.10
CA ASP A 99 27.35 18.06 4.02
C ASP A 99 27.81 16.67 3.58
N ALA A 100 28.00 15.74 4.52
CA ALA A 100 28.31 14.35 4.23
C ALA A 100 27.18 13.67 3.44
N LEU A 101 25.91 13.90 3.81
CA LEU A 101 24.78 13.36 3.08
C LEU A 101 24.68 13.95 1.66
N LYS A 102 24.89 15.26 1.48
CA LYS A 102 24.93 15.88 0.14
C LYS A 102 26.03 15.28 -0.74
N ALA A 103 27.23 15.10 -0.18
CA ALA A 103 28.35 14.48 -0.88
C ALA A 103 28.01 13.03 -1.28
N TYR A 104 27.39 12.26 -0.39
CA TYR A 104 26.96 10.90 -0.69
C TYR A 104 25.88 10.83 -1.78
N ILE A 105 24.89 11.73 -1.76
CA ILE A 105 23.88 11.84 -2.83
C ILE A 105 24.55 12.17 -4.17
N ALA A 106 25.52 13.10 -4.19
CA ALA A 106 26.25 13.46 -5.40
C ALA A 106 27.07 12.29 -5.97
N GLN A 107 27.71 11.50 -5.10
CA GLN A 107 28.43 10.28 -5.50
C GLN A 107 27.48 9.20 -6.04
N SER A 108 26.22 9.20 -5.58
CA SER A 108 25.19 8.23 -5.98
C SER A 108 24.40 8.63 -7.23
N HIS A 109 24.78 9.70 -7.96
CA HIS A 109 23.98 10.21 -9.07
C HIS A 109 23.72 9.17 -10.18
N ALA A 110 24.74 8.38 -10.55
CA ALA A 110 24.60 7.34 -11.58
C ALA A 110 23.61 6.25 -11.16
N ALA A 111 23.63 5.84 -9.88
CA ALA A 111 22.65 4.90 -9.33
C ALA A 111 21.23 5.50 -9.33
N LEU A 112 21.09 6.78 -8.96
CA LEU A 112 19.82 7.49 -9.00
C LEU A 112 19.25 7.60 -10.42
N ASP A 113 20.09 7.85 -11.42
CA ASP A 113 19.66 7.93 -12.82
C ASP A 113 19.15 6.58 -13.35
N LEU A 114 19.83 5.49 -13.01
CA LEU A 114 19.33 4.14 -13.30
C LEU A 114 18.02 3.84 -12.56
N ALA A 115 17.90 4.22 -11.28
CA ALA A 115 16.68 4.02 -10.52
C ALA A 115 15.48 4.81 -11.09
N ARG A 116 15.72 6.04 -11.56
CA ARG A 116 14.72 6.85 -12.29
C ARG A 116 14.32 6.20 -13.60
N ARG A 117 15.30 5.70 -14.37
CA ARG A 117 15.04 4.96 -15.62
C ARG A 117 14.21 3.70 -15.37
N ALA A 118 14.59 2.88 -14.38
CA ALA A 118 13.87 1.67 -13.99
C ALA A 118 12.43 1.98 -13.54
N ALA A 119 12.26 3.04 -12.75
CA ALA A 119 10.94 3.53 -12.36
C ALA A 119 10.13 3.97 -13.59
N GLY A 120 10.77 4.41 -14.68
CA GLY A 120 10.14 4.76 -15.95
C GLY A 120 9.61 3.57 -16.76
N MET A 121 10.11 2.35 -16.51
CA MET A 121 9.84 1.16 -17.34
C MET A 121 8.48 0.52 -17.03
N GLU A 122 7.86 -0.04 -18.07
CA GLU A 122 6.53 -0.66 -17.98
C GLU A 122 6.57 -1.99 -17.23
N HIS A 123 7.54 -2.83 -17.55
CA HIS A 123 7.65 -4.18 -17.05
C HIS A 123 8.60 -4.28 -15.86
N TYR A 124 8.19 -5.07 -14.87
CA TYR A 124 9.01 -5.45 -13.71
C TYR A 124 8.70 -6.89 -13.36
N ALA A 125 9.74 -7.73 -13.36
CA ALA A 125 9.70 -9.08 -12.81
C ALA A 125 11.06 -9.37 -12.20
N ALA A 126 11.14 -9.33 -10.87
CA ALA A 126 12.36 -9.74 -10.18
C ALA A 126 12.49 -11.27 -10.27
N PRO A 127 13.65 -11.79 -10.70
CA PRO A 127 13.87 -13.23 -10.68
C PRO A 127 13.96 -13.72 -9.24
N LEU A 128 13.59 -14.98 -9.02
CA LEU A 128 13.74 -15.61 -7.71
C LEU A 128 15.18 -16.11 -7.55
N PHE A 129 15.84 -15.72 -6.46
CA PHE A 129 17.21 -16.14 -6.17
C PHE A 129 17.20 -17.46 -5.42
N ARG A 130 18.01 -18.40 -5.87
CA ARG A 130 18.19 -19.71 -5.24
C ARG A 130 19.02 -19.57 -3.97
N GLY A 131 18.61 -20.26 -2.91
CA GLY A 131 19.40 -20.40 -1.69
C GLY A 131 20.31 -21.61 -1.74
N ASP A 132 20.75 -22.08 -0.57
CA ASP A 132 21.61 -23.25 -0.45
C ASP A 132 20.91 -24.56 -0.87
N THR A 133 19.57 -24.54 -0.93
CA THR A 133 18.74 -25.69 -1.34
C THR A 133 17.85 -25.34 -2.53
N ASP A 134 17.28 -26.37 -3.17
CA ASP A 134 16.25 -26.20 -4.20
C ASP A 134 14.85 -25.88 -3.64
N MET A 135 14.71 -25.77 -2.31
CA MET A 135 13.43 -25.46 -1.68
C MET A 135 13.11 -23.97 -1.82
N LEU A 136 11.86 -23.67 -2.16
CA LEU A 136 11.36 -22.30 -2.30
C LEU A 136 11.43 -21.52 -0.99
N THR A 137 11.34 -22.21 0.15
CA THR A 137 11.54 -21.63 1.49
C THR A 137 12.94 -21.06 1.70
N SER A 138 13.93 -21.56 0.96
CA SER A 138 15.31 -21.05 0.98
C SER A 138 15.55 -19.95 -0.05
N ALA A 139 14.52 -19.54 -0.81
CA ALA A 139 14.66 -18.47 -1.79
C ALA A 139 15.15 -17.18 -1.11
N MET A 140 16.22 -16.62 -1.67
CA MET A 140 16.86 -15.42 -1.12
C MET A 140 16.21 -14.17 -1.72
N LEU A 141 16.19 -13.08 -0.93
CA LEU A 141 15.71 -11.78 -1.38
C LEU A 141 16.80 -10.69 -1.18
N PRO A 142 18.01 -10.90 -1.74
CA PRO A 142 19.19 -10.08 -1.42
C PRO A 142 19.03 -8.62 -1.85
N SER A 143 18.21 -8.36 -2.87
CA SER A 143 18.02 -7.03 -3.43
C SER A 143 17.13 -6.11 -2.57
N LEU A 144 16.35 -6.62 -1.62
CA LEU A 144 15.37 -5.80 -0.90
C LEU A 144 15.99 -4.68 -0.07
N ASN A 145 17.16 -4.92 0.52
CA ASN A 145 17.87 -3.86 1.25
C ASN A 145 18.36 -2.77 0.30
N GLY A 146 18.94 -3.16 -0.84
CA GLY A 146 19.32 -2.24 -1.92
C GLY A 146 18.15 -1.40 -2.42
N HIS A 147 16.98 -2.01 -2.65
CA HIS A 147 15.78 -1.28 -3.05
C HIS A 147 15.34 -0.25 -2.00
N ARG A 148 15.34 -0.59 -0.70
CA ARG A 148 15.02 0.36 0.38
C ARG A 148 16.01 1.52 0.42
N ARG A 149 17.31 1.24 0.21
CA ARG A 149 18.36 2.25 0.18
C ARG A 149 18.20 3.20 -1.02
N LEU A 150 17.97 2.68 -2.22
CA LEU A 150 17.69 3.50 -3.41
C LEU A 150 16.44 4.38 -3.22
N ALA A 151 15.37 3.84 -2.63
CA ALA A 151 14.18 4.63 -2.32
C ALA A 151 14.48 5.78 -1.36
N ARG A 152 15.23 5.52 -0.27
CA ARG A 152 15.65 6.57 0.66
C ARG A 152 16.51 7.62 -0.01
N LEU A 153 17.42 7.23 -0.91
CA LEU A 153 18.24 8.14 -1.70
C LEU A 153 17.39 9.05 -2.60
N LEU A 154 16.41 8.49 -3.33
CA LEU A 154 15.48 9.27 -4.14
C LEU A 154 14.69 10.27 -3.29
N VAL A 155 14.19 9.84 -2.13
CA VAL A 155 13.43 10.71 -1.22
C VAL A 155 14.33 11.80 -0.61
N ALA A 156 15.54 11.47 -0.16
CA ALA A 156 16.47 12.45 0.38
C ALA A 156 16.90 13.48 -0.68
N ASP A 157 17.20 13.04 -1.91
CA ASP A 157 17.48 13.96 -3.02
C ASP A 157 16.28 14.86 -3.35
N ALA A 158 15.05 14.34 -3.25
CA ALA A 158 13.85 15.15 -3.40
C ALA A 158 13.73 16.23 -2.31
N MET A 159 13.97 15.87 -1.05
CA MET A 159 13.93 16.82 0.07
C MET A 159 14.97 17.93 -0.10
N ARG A 160 16.19 17.58 -0.53
CA ARG A 160 17.26 18.53 -0.85
C ARG A 160 16.83 19.49 -1.97
N ARG A 161 16.32 18.97 -3.08
CA ARG A 161 15.83 19.77 -4.23
C ARG A 161 14.70 20.72 -3.84
N ALA A 162 13.76 20.27 -3.00
CA ALA A 162 12.69 21.12 -2.51
C ALA A 162 13.21 22.29 -1.64
N GLN A 163 14.25 22.07 -0.82
CA GLN A 163 14.89 23.16 -0.07
C GLN A 163 15.60 24.16 -0.99
N GLU A 164 16.13 23.69 -2.12
CA GLU A 164 16.79 24.51 -3.15
C GLU A 164 15.78 25.21 -4.10
N GLY A 165 14.48 24.93 -3.95
CA GLY A 165 13.42 25.48 -4.81
C GLY A 165 13.17 24.72 -6.12
N ASP A 166 13.88 23.62 -6.36
CA ASP A 166 13.62 22.70 -7.49
C ASP A 166 12.46 21.75 -7.15
N PHE A 167 11.24 22.31 -7.11
CA PHE A 167 10.04 21.55 -6.78
C PHE A 167 9.68 20.50 -7.83
N GLN A 168 9.96 20.76 -9.10
CA GLN A 168 9.73 19.80 -10.18
C GLN A 168 10.61 18.56 -9.99
N GLY A 169 11.93 18.73 -9.85
CA GLY A 169 12.84 17.61 -9.64
C GLY A 169 12.57 16.87 -8.33
N ALA A 170 12.13 17.58 -7.29
CA ALA A 170 11.70 16.96 -6.03
C ALA A 170 10.47 16.05 -6.23
N ILE A 171 9.43 16.56 -6.88
CA ILE A 171 8.21 15.80 -7.17
C ILE A 171 8.52 14.59 -8.06
N ASP A 172 9.35 14.77 -9.10
CA ASP A 172 9.72 13.69 -10.02
C ASP A 172 10.46 12.56 -9.30
N ASN A 173 11.40 12.87 -8.41
CA ASN A 173 12.09 11.87 -7.59
C ASN A 173 11.12 11.09 -6.70
N LEU A 174 10.14 11.77 -6.07
CA LEU A 174 9.16 11.11 -5.21
C LEU A 174 8.17 10.26 -6.03
N LEU A 175 7.73 10.73 -7.20
CA LEU A 175 6.92 9.94 -8.11
C LEU A 175 7.68 8.71 -8.62
N ASN A 176 8.99 8.81 -8.84
CA ASN A 176 9.82 7.66 -9.21
C ASN A 176 9.95 6.65 -8.07
N ALA A 177 10.21 7.11 -6.83
CA ALA A 177 10.24 6.24 -5.66
C ALA A 177 8.88 5.57 -5.38
N GLN A 178 7.78 6.29 -5.59
CA GLN A 178 6.44 5.72 -5.50
C GLN A 178 6.24 4.60 -6.54
N ARG A 179 6.59 4.86 -7.82
CA ARG A 179 6.48 3.88 -8.91
C ARG A 179 7.37 2.66 -8.70
N MET A 180 8.59 2.86 -8.18
CA MET A 180 9.48 1.79 -7.74
C MET A 180 8.80 0.90 -6.69
N GLY A 181 8.20 1.49 -5.65
CA GLY A 181 7.45 0.73 -4.63
C GLY A 181 6.33 -0.12 -5.22
N ARG A 182 5.64 0.38 -6.23
CA ARG A 182 4.56 -0.35 -6.94
C ARG A 182 5.06 -1.47 -7.84
N GLN A 183 6.22 -1.29 -8.48
CA GLN A 183 6.86 -2.35 -9.24
C GLN A 183 7.28 -3.48 -8.29
N ILE A 184 7.98 -3.16 -7.20
CA ILE A 184 8.42 -4.13 -6.19
C ILE A 184 7.22 -4.84 -5.54
N SER A 185 6.11 -4.15 -5.27
CA SER A 185 4.94 -4.78 -4.66
C SER A 185 4.25 -5.82 -5.56
N ARG A 186 4.61 -5.85 -6.86
CA ARG A 186 4.21 -6.90 -7.80
C ARG A 186 5.16 -8.10 -7.82
N GLY A 187 6.18 -8.14 -6.96
CA GLY A 187 7.08 -9.28 -6.77
C GLY A 187 6.36 -10.59 -6.41
N LEU A 188 7.08 -11.70 -6.42
CA LEU A 188 6.53 -13.05 -6.27
C LEU A 188 6.11 -13.35 -4.82
N THR A 189 6.80 -12.76 -3.85
CA THR A 189 6.61 -13.03 -2.43
C THR A 189 5.80 -11.93 -1.73
N THR A 190 5.11 -12.31 -0.65
CA THR A 190 4.48 -11.33 0.26
C THR A 190 5.50 -10.34 0.84
N ILE A 191 6.75 -10.79 1.08
CA ILE A 191 7.82 -9.95 1.61
C ILE A 191 8.15 -8.81 0.64
N GLU A 192 8.35 -9.10 -0.65
CA GLU A 192 8.52 -8.08 -1.69
C GLU A 192 7.32 -7.12 -1.72
N GLY A 193 6.11 -7.67 -1.62
CA GLY A 193 4.86 -6.93 -1.43
C GLY A 193 4.94 -5.84 -0.36
N LEU A 194 5.29 -6.25 0.86
CA LEU A 194 5.40 -5.37 2.02
C LEU A 194 6.53 -4.36 1.87
N VAL A 195 7.67 -4.74 1.28
CA VAL A 195 8.76 -3.81 1.00
C VAL A 195 8.34 -2.76 -0.03
N GLY A 196 7.66 -3.17 -1.09
CA GLY A 196 7.11 -2.27 -2.11
C GLY A 196 6.13 -1.26 -1.52
N MET A 197 5.19 -1.71 -0.67
CA MET A 197 4.28 -0.81 0.07
C MET A 197 5.05 0.18 0.95
N HIS A 198 6.05 -0.29 1.69
CA HIS A 198 6.87 0.59 2.53
C HIS A 198 7.60 1.66 1.70
N VAL A 199 8.26 1.26 0.62
CA VAL A 199 8.96 2.16 -0.32
C VAL A 199 7.99 3.20 -0.90
N GLY A 200 6.80 2.77 -1.33
CA GLY A 200 5.77 3.67 -1.84
C GLY A 200 5.30 4.66 -0.78
N SER A 201 4.98 4.18 0.42
CA SER A 201 4.46 5.01 1.52
C SER A 201 5.44 6.11 1.95
N LEU A 202 6.75 5.83 1.89
CA LEU A 202 7.78 6.82 2.20
C LEU A 202 7.71 8.00 1.24
N ALA A 203 7.59 7.74 -0.06
CA ALA A 203 7.49 8.77 -1.08
C ALA A 203 6.16 9.55 -1.01
N THR A 204 5.04 8.83 -0.85
CA THR A 204 3.70 9.42 -0.83
C THR A 204 3.54 10.42 0.33
N LYS A 205 4.02 10.09 1.52
CA LYS A 205 4.02 11.00 2.69
C LYS A 205 4.82 12.28 2.44
N ARG A 206 5.97 12.15 1.75
CA ARG A 206 6.85 13.30 1.47
C ARG A 206 6.28 14.21 0.38
N LEU A 207 5.58 13.65 -0.61
CA LEU A 207 4.82 14.46 -1.59
C LEU A 207 3.82 15.38 -0.90
N ALA A 208 3.00 14.83 0.01
CA ALA A 208 2.04 15.61 0.76
C ALA A 208 2.71 16.68 1.63
N THR A 209 3.79 16.31 2.32
CA THR A 209 4.58 17.24 3.15
C THR A 209 5.13 18.42 2.33
N ILE A 210 5.70 18.15 1.16
CA ILE A 210 6.27 19.17 0.27
C ILE A 210 5.16 20.10 -0.26
N ALA A 211 4.03 19.53 -0.69
CA ALA A 211 2.88 20.30 -1.18
C ALA A 211 2.29 21.23 -0.11
N GLU A 212 2.35 20.84 1.17
CA GLU A 212 1.83 21.65 2.27
C GLU A 212 2.79 22.74 2.73
N LYS A 213 4.10 22.44 2.74
CA LYS A 213 5.14 23.31 3.31
C LYS A 213 5.60 24.42 2.37
N TYR A 214 5.64 24.16 1.07
CA TYR A 214 6.22 25.09 0.08
C TYR A 214 5.15 25.75 -0.78
N ASP A 215 5.45 26.94 -1.30
CA ASP A 215 4.63 27.66 -2.28
C ASP A 215 4.93 27.14 -3.69
N ILE A 216 4.27 26.04 -4.06
CA ILE A 216 4.46 25.34 -5.34
C ILE A 216 3.43 25.84 -6.35
N ASP A 217 3.84 25.96 -7.61
CA ASP A 217 2.95 26.27 -8.73
C ASP A 217 1.68 25.38 -8.70
N PRO A 218 0.48 25.97 -8.64
CA PRO A 218 -0.76 25.21 -8.68
C PRO A 218 -0.90 24.27 -9.88
N ALA A 219 -0.31 24.61 -11.03
CA ALA A 219 -0.34 23.75 -12.21
C ALA A 219 0.43 22.44 -11.98
N LEU A 220 1.61 22.52 -11.35
CA LEU A 220 2.44 21.37 -10.99
C LEU A 220 1.73 20.49 -9.94
N LEU A 221 1.12 21.09 -8.93
CA LEU A 221 0.35 20.33 -7.93
C LEU A 221 -0.86 19.61 -8.54
N LYS A 222 -1.57 20.23 -9.49
CA LYS A 222 -2.68 19.58 -10.23
C LYS A 222 -2.19 18.41 -11.07
N GLN A 223 -1.10 18.58 -11.79
CA GLN A 223 -0.50 17.49 -12.57
C GLN A 223 -0.10 16.34 -11.66
N THR A 224 0.52 16.64 -10.52
CA THR A 224 0.93 15.66 -9.51
C THR A 224 -0.28 14.90 -8.96
N ALA A 225 -1.37 15.59 -8.60
CA ALA A 225 -2.60 14.98 -8.11
C ALA A 225 -3.22 14.02 -9.14
N ARG A 226 -3.21 14.37 -10.43
CA ARG A 226 -3.69 13.50 -11.53
C ARG A 226 -2.82 12.27 -11.69
N ILE A 227 -1.49 12.43 -11.71
CA ILE A 227 -0.56 11.30 -11.78
C ILE A 227 -0.80 10.35 -10.59
N LEU A 228 -0.98 10.88 -9.38
CA LEU A 228 -1.30 10.06 -8.21
C LEU A 228 -2.65 9.34 -8.35
N ASP A 229 -3.66 9.97 -8.95
CA ASP A 229 -4.99 9.39 -9.18
C ASP A 229 -4.91 8.20 -10.13
N GLU A 230 -4.35 8.41 -11.33
CA GLU A 230 -4.13 7.39 -12.38
C GLU A 230 -3.37 6.20 -11.80
N ARG A 231 -2.32 6.51 -11.04
CA ARG A 231 -1.50 5.50 -10.40
C ARG A 231 -2.27 4.78 -9.30
N SER A 232 -3.06 5.44 -8.47
CA SER A 232 -3.77 4.77 -7.38
C SER A 232 -4.70 3.64 -7.85
N ALA A 233 -5.18 3.69 -9.09
CA ALA A 233 -5.95 2.62 -9.72
C ALA A 233 -5.13 1.35 -10.04
N SER A 234 -3.80 1.44 -10.12
CA SER A 234 -2.91 0.34 -10.52
C SER A 234 -2.28 -0.41 -9.35
N ILE A 235 -2.68 -0.12 -8.11
CA ILE A 235 -2.10 -0.77 -6.92
C ILE A 235 -2.65 -2.19 -6.83
N PRO A 236 -1.80 -3.22 -6.71
CA PRO A 236 -2.27 -4.59 -6.52
C PRO A 236 -3.20 -4.68 -5.30
N GLY A 237 -4.39 -5.22 -5.50
CA GLY A 237 -5.30 -5.51 -4.40
C GLY A 237 -4.77 -6.63 -3.50
N PHE A 238 -5.36 -6.76 -2.31
CA PHE A 238 -5.03 -7.84 -1.38
C PHE A 238 -5.12 -9.23 -2.02
N GLU A 239 -6.07 -9.43 -2.94
CA GLU A 239 -6.23 -10.67 -3.71
C GLU A 239 -4.98 -11.11 -4.47
N THR A 240 -4.20 -10.14 -4.99
CA THR A 240 -2.95 -10.47 -5.68
C THR A 240 -1.91 -11.04 -4.71
N PHE A 241 -1.83 -10.50 -3.49
CA PHE A 241 -0.96 -11.04 -2.44
C PHE A 241 -1.44 -12.42 -2.00
N LEU A 242 -2.75 -12.56 -1.78
CA LEU A 242 -3.35 -13.81 -1.35
C LEU A 242 -3.10 -14.94 -2.34
N HIS A 243 -3.27 -14.67 -3.64
CA HIS A 243 -3.03 -15.66 -4.69
C HIS A 243 -1.57 -16.08 -4.78
N LYS A 244 -0.63 -15.14 -4.71
CA LYS A 244 0.80 -15.44 -4.75
C LYS A 244 1.24 -16.24 -3.53
N GLU A 245 0.76 -15.85 -2.37
CA GLU A 245 1.08 -16.55 -1.13
C GLU A 245 0.45 -17.94 -1.08
N GLU A 246 -0.74 -18.13 -1.69
CA GLU A 246 -1.33 -19.46 -1.87
C GLU A 246 -0.44 -20.36 -2.72
N ILE A 247 0.04 -19.87 -3.87
CA ILE A 247 0.98 -20.61 -4.71
C ILE A 247 2.26 -20.92 -3.93
N PHE A 248 2.82 -19.93 -3.24
CA PHE A 248 4.04 -20.09 -2.45
C PHE A 248 3.86 -21.15 -1.37
N SER A 249 2.77 -21.08 -0.59
CA SER A 249 2.48 -22.00 0.52
C SER A 249 2.23 -23.43 0.05
N ARG A 250 1.58 -23.62 -1.11
CA ARG A 250 1.45 -24.95 -1.73
C ARG A 250 2.82 -25.54 -2.06
N ASN A 251 3.72 -24.72 -2.60
CA ASN A 251 5.08 -25.14 -2.91
C ASN A 251 5.92 -25.43 -1.65
N ILE A 252 5.69 -24.70 -0.55
CA ILE A 252 6.29 -25.05 0.74
C ILE A 252 5.85 -26.45 1.18
N LEU A 253 4.56 -26.78 1.06
CA LEU A 253 4.06 -28.12 1.37
C LEU A 253 4.66 -29.18 0.44
N ASP A 254 4.74 -28.90 -0.87
CA ASP A 254 5.38 -29.81 -1.83
C ASP A 254 6.85 -30.06 -1.46
N ASP A 255 7.62 -29.00 -1.22
CA ASP A 255 9.01 -29.10 -0.75
C ASP A 255 9.12 -29.87 0.56
N PHE A 256 8.20 -29.65 1.50
CA PHE A 256 8.19 -30.38 2.77
C PHE A 256 7.97 -31.88 2.58
N PHE A 257 7.11 -32.30 1.65
CA PHE A 257 6.82 -33.71 1.41
C PHE A 257 7.77 -34.39 0.43
N ASP A 258 8.40 -33.65 -0.47
CA ASP A 258 9.22 -34.18 -1.56
C ASP A 258 10.72 -33.99 -1.35
N ALA A 259 11.14 -32.94 -0.64
CA ALA A 259 12.54 -32.71 -0.35
C ALA A 259 12.96 -33.34 1.01
N PRO A 260 14.11 -34.02 1.06
CA PRO A 260 14.60 -34.79 2.21
C PRO A 260 15.18 -33.92 3.35
N GLY A 261 14.96 -32.61 3.35
CA GLY A 261 15.55 -31.70 4.34
C GLY A 261 14.91 -31.83 5.71
N ASP A 262 15.69 -31.48 6.74
CA ASP A 262 15.35 -31.68 8.14
C ASP A 262 14.07 -30.92 8.51
N VAL A 263 13.02 -31.67 8.88
CA VAL A 263 11.74 -31.14 9.39
C VAL A 263 11.98 -30.14 10.52
N LEU A 264 13.07 -30.36 11.27
CA LEU A 264 13.50 -29.59 12.42
C LEU A 264 13.99 -28.18 12.08
N ALA A 265 14.35 -27.91 10.82
CA ALA A 265 14.75 -26.56 10.39
C ALA A 265 13.59 -25.55 10.41
N LEU A 266 12.35 -26.02 10.28
CA LEU A 266 11.16 -25.16 10.32
C LEU A 266 10.62 -24.93 11.75
N THR A 267 11.00 -25.76 12.72
CA THR A 267 10.42 -25.73 14.07
C THR A 267 11.36 -25.23 15.16
N ASP A 268 12.61 -24.87 14.84
CA ASP A 268 13.60 -24.29 15.78
C ASP A 268 13.81 -25.12 17.07
N LEU A 269 13.42 -26.39 17.05
CA LEU A 269 13.47 -27.32 18.20
C LEU A 269 14.68 -28.25 18.17
N SER A 270 15.66 -28.02 17.29
CA SER A 270 16.94 -28.74 17.34
C SER A 270 18.12 -27.83 16.95
N PRO A 271 19.21 -27.80 17.75
CA PRO A 271 20.44 -27.15 17.37
C PRO A 271 21.15 -28.02 16.34
N ILE A 272 20.78 -27.89 15.06
CA ILE A 272 21.44 -28.57 13.96
C ILE A 272 22.17 -27.55 13.10
N ASP A 273 23.40 -27.91 12.81
CA ASP A 273 24.40 -27.13 12.09
C ASP A 273 24.02 -27.01 10.59
N PHE A 274 23.50 -25.84 10.21
CA PHE A 274 23.18 -25.47 8.83
C PHE A 274 24.43 -25.35 7.92
N SER A 275 25.66 -25.51 8.45
CA SER A 275 26.88 -25.28 7.67
C SER A 275 27.39 -26.48 6.87
N SER A 276 26.76 -27.66 6.97
CA SER A 276 27.18 -28.81 6.13
C SER A 276 26.66 -28.68 4.69
N HIS A 277 27.51 -28.13 3.81
CA HIS A 277 27.27 -27.96 2.38
C HIS A 277 27.34 -29.29 1.58
N GLU A 278 27.37 -30.45 2.26
CA GLU A 278 27.45 -31.74 1.60
C GLU A 278 26.07 -32.11 1.06
N ARG A 279 25.98 -32.31 -0.26
CA ARG A 279 24.75 -32.79 -0.91
C ARG A 279 24.30 -34.07 -0.20
N PRO A 280 23.05 -34.13 0.31
CA PRO A 280 22.60 -35.27 1.10
C PRO A 280 22.66 -36.56 0.27
N ILE A 281 23.45 -37.53 0.73
CA ILE A 281 23.60 -38.85 0.13
C ILE A 281 22.19 -39.49 0.02
N ASP A 282 21.79 -39.93 -1.18
CA ASP A 282 20.52 -40.65 -1.40
C ASP A 282 20.63 -42.08 -0.86
N ASP A 283 20.47 -42.23 0.46
CA ASP A 283 20.50 -43.54 1.11
C ASP A 283 19.08 -44.12 1.32
N GLY A 284 19.00 -45.42 1.60
CA GLY A 284 17.72 -46.10 1.88
C GLY A 284 16.98 -45.48 3.07
N TRP A 285 17.70 -44.91 4.03
CA TRP A 285 17.14 -44.24 5.21
C TRP A 285 16.43 -42.92 4.85
N ARG A 286 16.92 -42.17 3.87
CA ARG A 286 16.26 -40.99 3.31
C ARG A 286 14.90 -41.33 2.73
N ARG A 287 14.83 -42.37 1.88
CA ARG A 287 13.56 -42.82 1.28
C ARG A 287 12.58 -43.31 2.34
N LEU A 288 13.08 -44.02 3.36
CA LEU A 288 12.27 -44.47 4.50
C LEU A 288 11.72 -43.28 5.32
N ARG A 289 12.52 -42.25 5.62
CA ARG A 289 12.05 -41.06 6.35
C ARG A 289 10.94 -40.32 5.60
N ILE A 290 11.10 -40.13 4.28
CA ILE A 290 10.04 -39.53 3.43
C ILE A 290 8.78 -40.40 3.46
N ALA A 291 8.91 -41.73 3.33
CA ALA A 291 7.78 -42.63 3.38
C ALA A 291 7.05 -42.57 4.73
N LEU A 292 7.79 -42.60 5.85
CA LEU A 292 7.20 -42.49 7.19
C LEU A 292 6.51 -41.14 7.38
N ARG A 293 7.09 -40.03 6.90
CA ARG A 293 6.47 -38.70 6.95
C ARG A 293 5.10 -38.68 6.28
N ARG A 294 4.98 -39.26 5.09
CA ARG A 294 3.70 -39.37 4.36
C ARG A 294 2.69 -40.31 5.05
N VAL A 295 3.16 -41.24 5.88
CA VAL A 295 2.30 -42.12 6.69
C VAL A 295 1.79 -41.40 7.95
N TYR A 296 2.66 -40.64 8.63
CA TYR A 296 2.32 -39.99 9.90
C TYR A 296 1.68 -38.62 9.74
N LEU A 297 1.95 -37.90 8.65
CA LEU A 297 1.37 -36.61 8.35
C LEU A 297 0.37 -36.73 7.19
N PRO A 298 -0.90 -36.34 7.39
CA PRO A 298 -1.92 -36.48 6.36
C PRO A 298 -1.78 -35.35 5.33
N ASP A 299 -0.86 -35.50 4.37
CA ASP A 299 -0.60 -34.54 3.27
C ASP A 299 -1.89 -34.00 2.64
N ARG A 300 -2.83 -34.91 2.28
CA ARG A 300 -4.13 -34.53 1.72
C ARG A 300 -4.98 -33.65 2.65
N ALA A 301 -4.90 -33.87 3.97
CA ALA A 301 -5.64 -33.06 4.93
C ALA A 301 -4.98 -31.69 5.11
N MET A 302 -3.65 -31.61 5.16
CA MET A 302 -2.93 -30.33 5.22
C MET A 302 -3.19 -29.46 3.98
N ARG A 303 -3.18 -30.06 2.78
CA ARG A 303 -3.56 -29.36 1.54
C ARG A 303 -5.00 -28.87 1.59
N ARG A 304 -5.93 -29.72 2.07
CA ARG A 304 -7.34 -29.32 2.22
C ARG A 304 -7.48 -28.15 3.19
N HIS A 305 -6.79 -28.14 4.33
CA HIS A 305 -6.85 -27.02 5.26
C HIS A 305 -6.27 -25.73 4.66
N LEU A 306 -5.20 -25.85 3.87
CA LEU A 306 -4.66 -24.71 3.13
C LEU A 306 -5.68 -24.17 2.13
N ASP A 307 -6.34 -25.05 1.36
CA ASP A 307 -7.40 -24.70 0.40
C ASP A 307 -8.59 -24.05 1.10
N ASP A 308 -9.04 -24.63 2.21
CA ASP A 308 -10.15 -24.14 3.02
C ASP A 308 -9.83 -22.77 3.62
N PHE A 309 -8.60 -22.57 4.11
CA PHE A 309 -8.11 -21.28 4.61
C PHE A 309 -8.16 -20.21 3.51
N TYR A 310 -7.48 -20.42 2.38
CA TYR A 310 -7.44 -19.42 1.31
C TYR A 310 -8.81 -19.20 0.69
N GLY A 311 -9.62 -20.25 0.57
CA GLY A 311 -11.01 -20.16 0.14
C GLY A 311 -11.86 -19.32 1.08
N ALA A 312 -11.70 -19.49 2.40
CA ALA A 312 -12.37 -18.66 3.40
C ALA A 312 -11.94 -17.20 3.29
N VAL A 313 -10.62 -16.94 3.27
CA VAL A 313 -10.07 -15.59 3.13
C VAL A 313 -10.59 -14.90 1.88
N ARG A 314 -10.50 -15.55 0.71
CA ARG A 314 -10.96 -15.00 -0.57
C ARG A 314 -12.46 -14.67 -0.55
N ARG A 315 -13.30 -15.55 0.00
CA ARG A 315 -14.75 -15.28 0.10
C ARG A 315 -15.06 -14.03 0.91
N SER A 316 -14.24 -13.71 1.91
CA SER A 316 -14.52 -12.59 2.80
C SER A 316 -13.85 -11.28 2.38
N VAL A 317 -12.70 -11.34 1.71
CA VAL A 317 -12.07 -10.14 1.14
C VAL A 317 -12.62 -9.77 -0.24
N ALA A 318 -13.33 -10.69 -0.89
CA ALA A 318 -14.03 -10.44 -2.14
C ALA A 318 -14.91 -9.18 -2.02
N PRO A 319 -14.84 -8.26 -2.99
CA PRO A 319 -15.73 -7.12 -3.00
C PRO A 319 -17.18 -7.58 -3.11
N LEU A 320 -18.08 -6.88 -2.43
CA LEU A 320 -19.52 -7.05 -2.61
C LEU A 320 -19.92 -6.65 -4.04
N ASP A 321 -21.10 -7.07 -4.49
CA ASP A 321 -21.62 -6.77 -5.85
C ASP A 321 -21.65 -5.27 -6.20
N ASP A 322 -21.63 -4.42 -5.19
CA ASP A 322 -21.61 -2.96 -5.31
C ASP A 322 -20.20 -2.32 -5.28
N GLY A 323 -19.15 -3.15 -5.30
CA GLY A 323 -17.75 -2.74 -5.29
C GLY A 323 -17.20 -2.37 -3.92
N THR A 324 -17.97 -2.49 -2.84
CA THR A 324 -17.46 -2.27 -1.47
C THR A 324 -16.44 -3.35 -1.14
N PRO A 325 -15.28 -3.01 -0.55
CA PRO A 325 -14.33 -4.02 -0.06
C PRO A 325 -15.02 -5.01 0.88
N GLY A 326 -14.69 -6.29 0.75
CA GLY A 326 -15.22 -7.35 1.60
C GLY A 326 -14.95 -7.11 3.09
N THR A 327 -15.78 -7.68 3.95
CA THR A 327 -15.61 -7.56 5.40
C THR A 327 -14.46 -8.41 5.91
N VAL A 328 -13.75 -7.88 6.88
CA VAL A 328 -12.63 -8.56 7.56
C VAL A 328 -13.15 -9.83 8.23
N ILE A 329 -12.58 -10.97 7.88
CA ILE A 329 -12.69 -12.15 8.72
C ILE A 329 -11.94 -11.86 10.01
N ASP A 330 -12.49 -12.31 11.13
CA ASP A 330 -11.65 -12.69 12.27
C ASP A 330 -10.67 -13.78 11.81
N PHE A 331 -9.52 -13.38 11.25
CA PHE A 331 -8.46 -14.28 10.79
C PHE A 331 -8.04 -15.23 11.91
N GLU A 332 -8.12 -14.78 13.16
CA GLU A 332 -7.86 -15.62 14.32
C GLU A 332 -8.85 -16.80 14.39
N SER A 333 -10.13 -16.56 14.09
CA SER A 333 -11.13 -17.64 14.01
C SER A 333 -10.82 -18.68 12.91
N VAL A 334 -10.27 -18.25 11.76
CA VAL A 334 -9.91 -19.16 10.67
C VAL A 334 -8.64 -19.92 11.02
N ILE A 335 -7.65 -19.24 11.62
CA ILE A 335 -6.42 -19.88 12.11
C ILE A 335 -6.75 -20.90 13.22
N ARG A 336 -7.69 -20.60 14.12
CA ARG A 336 -8.14 -21.55 15.17
C ARG A 336 -8.84 -22.80 14.61
N GLN A 337 -9.29 -22.78 13.35
CA GLN A 337 -9.84 -23.97 12.68
C GLN A 337 -8.74 -24.89 12.15
N VAL A 338 -7.50 -24.41 12.03
CA VAL A 338 -6.34 -25.23 11.66
C VAL A 338 -6.01 -26.15 12.83
N PRO A 339 -6.05 -27.48 12.66
CA PRO A 339 -5.77 -28.40 13.75
C PRO A 339 -4.34 -28.22 14.29
N ALA A 340 -4.14 -28.39 15.59
CA ALA A 340 -2.83 -28.21 16.22
C ALA A 340 -1.71 -29.10 15.65
N TRP A 341 -2.05 -30.22 15.01
CA TRP A 341 -1.09 -31.10 14.34
C TRP A 341 -0.63 -30.57 12.97
N ASP A 342 -1.37 -29.62 12.37
CA ASP A 342 -1.05 -29.00 11.10
C ASP A 342 -0.13 -27.79 11.31
N MET A 343 1.05 -28.08 11.86
CA MET A 343 2.01 -27.06 12.28
C MET A 343 2.49 -26.18 11.12
N ILE A 344 2.56 -26.72 9.90
CA ILE A 344 3.03 -25.95 8.73
C ILE A 344 2.05 -24.84 8.42
N ASN A 345 0.77 -25.18 8.27
CA ASN A 345 -0.25 -24.17 8.04
C ASN A 345 -0.34 -23.23 9.26
N ALA A 346 -0.26 -23.76 10.48
CA ALA A 346 -0.23 -22.92 11.68
C ALA A 346 0.96 -21.94 11.74
N SER A 347 2.09 -22.22 11.08
CA SER A 347 3.26 -21.34 11.02
C SER A 347 3.22 -20.37 9.83
N VAL A 348 2.66 -20.77 8.69
CA VAL A 348 2.61 -19.95 7.46
C VAL A 348 1.46 -18.95 7.49
N LEU A 349 0.33 -19.31 8.11
CA LEU A 349 -0.90 -18.52 8.09
C LEU A 349 -0.93 -17.30 9.06
N PRO A 350 -0.25 -17.27 10.21
CA PRO A 350 -0.21 -16.09 11.07
C PRO A 350 0.55 -14.94 10.39
N GLY A 351 -0.19 -13.95 9.91
CA GLY A 351 0.39 -12.76 9.27
C GLY A 351 -0.57 -12.07 8.30
N PHE A 352 -1.55 -12.80 7.76
CA PHE A 352 -2.47 -12.26 6.76
C PHE A 352 -3.36 -11.13 7.26
N ASP A 353 -3.83 -11.15 8.51
CA ASP A 353 -4.56 -10.01 9.08
C ASP A 353 -3.70 -8.74 8.99
N ARG A 354 -2.44 -8.86 9.41
CA ARG A 354 -1.51 -7.73 9.40
C ARG A 354 -1.20 -7.28 7.98
N ILE A 355 -1.01 -8.20 7.04
CA ILE A 355 -0.75 -7.86 5.62
C ILE A 355 -1.96 -7.18 5.01
N TYR A 356 -3.17 -7.68 5.27
CA TYR A 356 -4.41 -7.06 4.81
C TYR A 356 -4.54 -5.64 5.33
N GLU A 357 -4.29 -5.43 6.62
CA GLU A 357 -4.29 -4.11 7.23
C GLU A 357 -3.23 -3.18 6.69
N LEU A 358 -2.01 -3.67 6.49
CA LEU A 358 -0.94 -2.89 5.88
C LEU A 358 -1.30 -2.49 4.44
N THR A 359 -1.98 -3.37 3.70
CA THR A 359 -2.48 -3.08 2.35
C THR A 359 -3.53 -1.97 2.38
N LEU A 360 -4.56 -2.10 3.23
CA LEU A 360 -5.59 -1.08 3.38
C LEU A 360 -5.03 0.26 3.85
N ARG A 361 -4.12 0.23 4.83
CA ARG A 361 -3.42 1.41 5.32
C ARG A 361 -2.62 2.06 4.20
N SER A 362 -1.84 1.29 3.44
CA SER A 362 -1.07 1.81 2.31
C SER A 362 -1.97 2.46 1.26
N HIS A 363 -3.11 1.84 0.92
CA HIS A 363 -4.06 2.41 -0.04
C HIS A 363 -4.70 3.70 0.50
N SER A 364 -5.08 3.72 1.78
CA SER A 364 -5.63 4.90 2.43
C SER A 364 -4.63 6.06 2.45
N GLU A 365 -3.37 5.81 2.79
CA GLU A 365 -2.30 6.81 2.79
C GLU A 365 -2.03 7.38 1.39
N ASP A 366 -2.09 6.55 0.35
CA ASP A 366 -2.00 6.99 -1.05
C ASP A 366 -3.15 7.94 -1.41
N GLN A 367 -4.38 7.60 -1.03
CA GLN A 367 -5.56 8.46 -1.26
C GLN A 367 -5.50 9.75 -0.44
N ARG A 368 -5.10 9.70 0.84
CA ARG A 368 -4.93 10.87 1.72
C ARG A 368 -3.90 11.83 1.13
N SER A 369 -2.76 11.32 0.70
CA SER A 369 -1.70 12.15 0.12
C SER A 369 -2.14 12.79 -1.20
N LYS A 370 -2.85 12.05 -2.06
CA LYS A 370 -3.49 12.61 -3.26
C LYS A 370 -4.43 13.77 -2.92
N LEU A 371 -5.32 13.58 -1.94
CA LEU A 371 -6.23 14.62 -1.46
C LEU A 371 -5.48 15.84 -0.91
N ARG A 372 -4.41 15.62 -0.14
CA ARG A 372 -3.56 16.70 0.42
C ARG A 372 -2.89 17.51 -0.69
N VAL A 373 -2.34 16.87 -1.72
CA VAL A 373 -1.78 17.55 -2.90
C VAL A 373 -2.85 18.36 -3.65
N ALA A 374 -4.06 17.79 -3.82
CA ALA A 374 -5.17 18.51 -4.45
C ALA A 374 -5.66 19.71 -3.62
N ILE A 375 -5.70 19.58 -2.30
CA ILE A 375 -6.03 20.68 -1.36
C ILE A 375 -4.96 21.77 -1.43
N ALA A 376 -3.68 21.40 -1.48
CA ALA A 376 -2.58 22.34 -1.65
C ALA A 376 -2.72 23.12 -2.98
N ALA A 377 -3.04 22.43 -4.08
CA ALA A 377 -3.31 23.09 -5.36
C ALA A 377 -4.48 24.07 -5.27
N TYR A 378 -5.59 23.66 -4.62
CA TYR A 378 -6.74 24.53 -4.41
C TYR A 378 -6.37 25.76 -3.58
N ARG A 379 -5.60 25.57 -2.50
CA ARG A 379 -5.15 26.64 -1.61
C ARG A 379 -4.24 27.62 -2.34
N ALA A 380 -3.32 27.15 -3.17
CA ALA A 380 -2.42 28.01 -3.94
C ALA A 380 -3.19 28.94 -4.90
N GLU A 381 -4.28 28.47 -5.53
CA GLU A 381 -5.10 29.32 -6.40
C GLU A 381 -6.06 30.25 -5.65
N ASN A 382 -6.66 29.77 -4.56
CA ASN A 382 -7.76 30.46 -3.89
C ASN A 382 -7.34 31.20 -2.61
N ARG A 383 -6.08 31.06 -2.18
CA ARG A 383 -5.51 31.57 -0.92
C ARG A 383 -6.25 31.10 0.34
N ARG A 384 -7.05 30.03 0.23
CA ARG A 384 -7.80 29.39 1.31
C ARG A 384 -8.01 27.91 1.02
N PRO A 385 -8.05 27.02 2.03
CA PRO A 385 -8.42 25.63 1.83
C PRO A 385 -9.88 25.50 1.33
N PRO A 386 -10.23 24.39 0.66
CA PRO A 386 -11.62 24.13 0.29
C PRO A 386 -12.47 23.90 1.55
N ALA A 387 -13.74 24.30 1.52
CA ALA A 387 -14.64 24.06 2.65
C ALA A 387 -15.04 22.58 2.77
N THR A 388 -15.07 21.86 1.64
CA THR A 388 -15.44 20.44 1.54
C THR A 388 -14.56 19.77 0.49
N LEU A 389 -14.41 18.45 0.55
CA LEU A 389 -13.65 17.72 -0.48
C LEU A 389 -14.31 17.83 -1.85
N ASP A 390 -15.63 17.93 -1.94
CA ASP A 390 -16.39 18.09 -3.19
C ASP A 390 -15.94 19.30 -4.02
N ALA A 391 -15.40 20.34 -3.39
CA ALA A 391 -14.86 21.50 -4.10
C ALA A 391 -13.61 21.18 -4.95
N LEU A 392 -13.00 20.01 -4.77
CA LEU A 392 -11.85 19.54 -5.54
C LEU A 392 -12.25 18.92 -6.88
N THR A 393 -13.50 18.48 -7.04
CA THR A 393 -13.98 17.82 -8.27
C THR A 393 -14.79 18.80 -9.14
N PRO A 394 -14.75 18.67 -10.48
CA PRO A 394 -13.87 17.80 -11.27
C PRO A 394 -12.49 18.43 -11.56
N ARG A 395 -12.20 19.64 -11.02
CA ARG A 395 -11.10 20.47 -11.50
C ARG A 395 -9.70 19.96 -11.09
N TYR A 396 -9.58 19.44 -9.86
CA TYR A 396 -8.31 18.97 -9.30
C TYR A 396 -8.22 17.44 -9.27
N LEU A 397 -9.38 16.77 -9.11
CA LEU A 397 -9.53 15.32 -9.11
C LEU A 397 -10.75 14.93 -9.94
N GLU A 398 -10.73 13.75 -10.55
CA GLU A 398 -11.89 13.23 -11.28
C GLU A 398 -13.04 12.90 -10.32
N ARG A 399 -12.72 12.18 -9.24
CA ARG A 399 -13.65 11.81 -8.16
C ARG A 399 -12.92 11.66 -6.82
N ILE A 400 -13.66 11.79 -5.73
CA ILE A 400 -13.16 11.47 -4.38
C ILE A 400 -13.53 10.01 -4.10
N ALA A 401 -12.51 9.15 -3.97
CA ALA A 401 -12.72 7.77 -3.57
C ALA A 401 -13.03 7.67 -2.07
N ALA A 402 -13.79 6.65 -1.68
CA ALA A 402 -13.93 6.31 -0.26
C ALA A 402 -12.57 5.87 0.31
N ASP A 403 -12.36 6.09 1.60
CA ASP A 403 -11.19 5.63 2.33
C ASP A 403 -11.18 4.08 2.36
N PRO A 404 -10.18 3.42 1.74
CA PRO A 404 -10.09 1.95 1.72
C PRO A 404 -10.04 1.31 3.11
N MET A 405 -9.53 2.03 4.12
CA MET A 405 -9.40 1.50 5.48
C MET A 405 -10.74 1.46 6.20
N THR A 406 -11.58 2.48 6.01
CA THR A 406 -12.87 2.57 6.69
C THR A 406 -14.02 2.06 5.84
N GLY A 407 -13.97 2.24 4.51
CA GLY A 407 -15.09 2.08 3.59
C GLY A 407 -16.04 3.29 3.57
N SER A 408 -15.66 4.42 4.18
CA SER A 408 -16.44 5.66 4.26
C SER A 408 -15.73 6.80 3.54
N ASP A 409 -16.43 7.94 3.38
CA ASP A 409 -15.79 9.19 2.97
C ASP A 409 -14.70 9.61 3.98
N PHE A 410 -13.66 10.29 3.50
CA PHE A 410 -12.64 10.87 4.36
C PHE A 410 -13.24 11.95 5.27
N ASP A 411 -12.87 11.92 6.55
CA ASP A 411 -13.26 12.95 7.50
C ASP A 411 -12.44 14.21 7.19
N TYR A 412 -13.08 15.25 6.66
CA TYR A 412 -12.43 16.53 6.36
C TYR A 412 -13.36 17.67 6.75
N ASP A 413 -12.86 18.59 7.58
CA ASP A 413 -13.65 19.67 8.17
C ASP A 413 -13.31 21.06 7.63
N GLY A 414 -12.53 21.14 6.55
CA GLY A 414 -12.12 22.41 5.95
C GLY A 414 -10.94 23.11 6.64
N ARG A 415 -10.47 22.60 7.79
CA ARG A 415 -9.40 23.23 8.57
C ARG A 415 -8.04 22.59 8.32
N ILE A 416 -7.00 23.39 8.56
CA ILE A 416 -5.60 22.97 8.55
C ILE A 416 -5.13 22.93 10.01
N ASN A 417 -4.41 21.89 10.40
CA ASN A 417 -3.84 21.74 11.73
C ASN A 417 -2.53 22.54 11.89
N GLU A 418 -1.92 22.48 13.08
CA GLU A 418 -0.67 23.20 13.36
C GLU A 418 0.52 22.75 12.51
N SER A 419 0.51 21.49 12.02
CA SER A 419 1.56 20.99 11.13
C SER A 419 1.36 21.39 9.67
N GLY A 420 0.28 22.11 9.34
CA GLY A 420 -0.05 22.50 7.98
C GLY A 420 -0.83 21.43 7.19
N ALA A 421 -1.14 20.29 7.83
CA ALA A 421 -1.91 19.22 7.22
C ALA A 421 -3.43 19.46 7.34
N PRO A 422 -4.23 19.12 6.32
CA PRO A 422 -5.68 19.12 6.41
C PRO A 422 -6.18 18.18 7.51
N ARG A 423 -7.03 18.70 8.41
CA ARG A 423 -7.54 17.92 9.53
C ARG A 423 -8.42 16.77 9.06
N GLY A 424 -8.20 15.59 9.64
CA GLY A 424 -8.83 14.33 9.30
C GLY A 424 -8.21 13.59 8.09
N LEU A 425 -7.22 14.21 7.44
CA LEU A 425 -6.34 13.60 6.43
C LEU A 425 -4.93 13.34 6.96
N GLU A 426 -4.75 13.27 8.28
CA GLU A 426 -3.46 12.96 8.87
C GLU A 426 -3.00 11.54 8.51
N ASP A 427 -1.68 11.35 8.56
CA ASP A 427 -1.05 10.04 8.48
C ASP A 427 -1.64 9.10 9.54
N ILE A 428 -1.91 7.86 9.14
CA ILE A 428 -2.46 6.84 10.01
C ILE A 428 -1.39 6.38 10.98
N SER A 429 -1.52 6.73 12.25
CA SER A 429 -0.65 6.27 13.35
C SER A 429 -1.10 4.91 13.90
N SER A 430 -0.26 4.21 14.68
CA SER A 430 -0.66 2.94 15.31
C SER A 430 -1.89 3.06 16.22
N PRO A 431 -2.04 4.09 17.09
CA PRO A 431 -3.27 4.28 17.86
C PRO A 431 -4.50 4.54 16.98
N MET A 432 -4.31 5.25 15.87
CA MET A 432 -5.39 5.48 14.91
C MET A 432 -5.80 4.19 14.20
N MET A 433 -4.86 3.27 13.93
CA MET A 433 -5.17 1.97 13.33
C MET A 433 -6.16 1.17 14.16
N ASP A 434 -6.04 1.14 15.49
CA ASP A 434 -6.99 0.40 16.34
C ASP A 434 -8.40 1.00 16.26
N THR A 435 -8.48 2.33 16.22
CA THR A 435 -9.75 3.06 16.04
C THR A 435 -10.36 2.76 14.67
N LEU A 436 -9.55 2.82 13.60
CA LEU A 436 -10.01 2.52 12.24
C LEU A 436 -10.37 1.04 12.09
N ARG A 437 -9.67 0.13 12.78
CA ARG A 437 -9.99 -1.31 12.86
C ARG A 437 -11.35 -1.52 13.50
N GLN A 438 -11.63 -0.86 14.63
CA GLN A 438 -12.94 -0.92 15.28
C GLN A 438 -14.04 -0.33 14.37
N GLN A 439 -13.80 0.81 13.73
CA GLN A 439 -14.72 1.36 12.75
C GLN A 439 -14.92 0.41 11.57
N ARG A 440 -13.89 -0.30 11.12
CA ARG A 440 -13.96 -1.28 10.03
C ARG A 440 -14.88 -2.44 10.35
N LEU A 441 -14.82 -2.94 11.58
CA LEU A 441 -15.70 -4.00 12.09
C LEU A 441 -17.18 -3.56 12.19
N ALA A 442 -17.46 -2.26 12.18
CA ALA A 442 -18.84 -1.78 12.08
C ALA A 442 -19.44 -2.18 10.71
N PRO A 443 -20.72 -2.63 10.67
CA PRO A 443 -21.36 -3.08 9.44
C PRO A 443 -21.26 -2.04 8.32
N ALA A 444 -21.05 -2.49 7.07
CA ALA A 444 -20.96 -1.61 5.91
C ALA A 444 -22.22 -0.75 5.71
N THR A 445 -23.38 -1.25 6.15
CA THR A 445 -24.65 -0.52 6.21
C THR A 445 -24.56 0.74 7.07
N LEU A 446 -23.87 0.70 8.21
CA LEU A 446 -23.68 1.83 9.12
C LEU A 446 -23.01 3.00 8.42
N LYS A 447 -21.90 2.69 7.75
CA LYS A 447 -20.97 3.67 7.19
C LYS A 447 -21.57 4.44 6.02
N ARG A 448 -22.25 3.72 5.14
CA ARG A 448 -23.00 4.33 4.04
C ARG A 448 -24.08 5.27 4.56
N ARG A 449 -24.80 4.88 5.61
CA ARG A 449 -25.83 5.73 6.21
C ARG A 449 -25.23 6.97 6.88
N ALA A 450 -24.16 6.80 7.67
CA ALA A 450 -23.44 7.91 8.27
C ALA A 450 -22.95 8.93 7.22
N SER A 451 -22.39 8.49 6.09
CA SER A 451 -21.99 9.38 4.98
C SER A 451 -23.15 10.20 4.42
N LYS A 452 -24.34 9.59 4.25
CA LYS A 452 -25.54 10.26 3.75
C LYS A 452 -26.06 11.27 4.77
N TRP A 453 -26.02 10.94 6.05
CA TRP A 453 -26.45 11.82 7.14
C TRP A 453 -25.54 13.03 7.29
N ARG A 454 -24.22 12.84 7.23
CA ARG A 454 -23.22 13.91 7.19
C ARG A 454 -23.43 14.85 6.01
N ARG A 455 -23.57 14.32 4.79
CA ARG A 455 -23.87 15.11 3.59
C ARG A 455 -25.18 15.87 3.70
N TYR A 456 -26.20 15.28 4.32
CA TYR A 456 -27.46 15.98 4.59
C TYR A 456 -27.25 17.15 5.56
N VAL A 457 -26.52 16.95 6.67
CA VAL A 457 -26.24 18.00 7.66
C VAL A 457 -25.40 19.11 7.06
N ALA A 458 -24.36 18.80 6.29
CA ALA A 458 -23.54 19.81 5.60
C ALA A 458 -24.40 20.68 4.66
N ARG A 459 -25.21 20.05 3.80
CA ARG A 459 -26.16 20.78 2.93
C ARG A 459 -27.18 21.59 3.72
N PHE A 460 -27.66 21.06 4.84
CA PHE A 460 -28.58 21.76 5.73
C PHE A 460 -27.93 23.02 6.32
N ASN A 461 -26.68 22.92 6.77
CA ASN A 461 -25.90 24.04 7.32
C ASN A 461 -25.72 25.16 6.28
N ASP A 462 -25.39 24.79 5.04
CA ASP A 462 -25.21 25.74 3.94
C ASP A 462 -26.52 26.38 3.50
N ARG A 463 -27.57 25.57 3.33
CA ARG A 463 -28.91 26.02 2.90
C ARG A 463 -29.46 27.11 3.82
N TYR A 464 -29.36 26.89 5.12
CA TYR A 464 -29.91 27.81 6.12
C TYR A 464 -28.92 28.85 6.62
N ARG A 465 -27.67 28.83 6.11
CA ARG A 465 -26.57 29.69 6.56
C ARG A 465 -26.49 29.73 8.08
N LEU A 466 -26.42 28.55 8.69
CA LEU A 466 -26.39 28.40 10.14
C LEU A 466 -25.18 29.14 10.72
N THR A 467 -25.37 29.77 11.88
CA THR A 467 -24.29 30.36 12.67
C THR A 467 -23.39 29.28 13.25
N ASP A 468 -22.19 29.62 13.73
CA ASP A 468 -21.26 28.62 14.27
C ASP A 468 -21.84 27.85 15.46
N SER A 469 -22.62 28.52 16.32
CA SER A 469 -23.35 27.88 17.42
C SER A 469 -24.43 26.90 16.92
N GLN A 470 -25.16 27.26 15.86
CA GLN A 470 -26.14 26.37 15.24
C GLN A 470 -25.48 25.18 14.54
N ARG A 471 -24.34 25.38 13.87
CA ARG A 471 -23.54 24.31 13.22
C ARG A 471 -23.02 23.33 14.25
N THR A 472 -22.45 23.83 15.35
CA THR A 472 -22.02 23.00 16.48
C THR A 472 -23.19 22.17 17.03
N SER A 473 -24.38 22.78 17.14
CA SER A 473 -25.58 22.06 17.57
C SER A 473 -26.01 20.98 16.58
N ALA A 474 -25.95 21.27 15.28
CA ALA A 474 -26.26 20.32 14.21
C ALA A 474 -25.31 19.11 14.23
N GLU A 475 -24.02 19.34 14.41
CA GLU A 475 -23.00 18.29 14.54
C GLU A 475 -23.19 17.45 15.80
N SER A 476 -23.63 18.06 16.90
CA SER A 476 -23.94 17.34 18.14
C SER A 476 -25.14 16.40 17.95
N ILE A 477 -26.21 16.89 17.31
CA ILE A 477 -27.38 16.07 16.94
C ILE A 477 -26.95 14.91 16.04
N LEU A 478 -26.15 15.19 15.01
CA LEU A 478 -25.67 14.15 14.10
C LEU A 478 -24.88 13.07 14.85
N ARG A 479 -23.92 13.46 15.71
CA ARG A 479 -23.12 12.51 16.50
C ARG A 479 -23.99 11.64 17.43
N ASP A 480 -25.02 12.21 18.04
CA ASP A 480 -25.98 11.46 18.87
C ASP A 480 -26.73 10.40 18.04
N ILE A 481 -27.24 10.79 16.86
CA ILE A 481 -27.96 9.89 15.97
C ILE A 481 -27.05 8.81 15.37
N GLU A 482 -25.82 9.16 14.97
CA GLU A 482 -24.79 8.20 14.51
C GLU A 482 -24.45 7.17 15.60
N ARG A 483 -24.33 7.61 16.86
CA ARG A 483 -24.11 6.71 18.01
C ARG A 483 -25.28 5.75 18.21
N GLN A 484 -26.51 6.24 18.20
CA GLN A 484 -27.71 5.40 18.35
C GLN A 484 -27.83 4.38 17.21
N ALA A 485 -27.50 4.79 15.98
CA ALA A 485 -27.43 3.88 14.85
C ALA A 485 -26.35 2.81 15.04
N GLY A 486 -25.18 3.21 15.53
CA GLY A 486 -24.08 2.31 15.87
C GLY A 486 -24.47 1.25 16.90
N GLU A 487 -25.14 1.65 17.97
CA GLU A 487 -25.64 0.73 19.00
C GLU A 487 -26.71 -0.23 18.46
N PHE A 488 -27.65 0.29 17.66
CA PHE A 488 -28.69 -0.52 17.04
C PHE A 488 -28.07 -1.57 16.12
N GLU A 489 -27.18 -1.17 15.22
CA GLU A 489 -26.55 -2.09 14.27
C GLU A 489 -25.65 -3.09 15.00
N SER A 490 -24.87 -2.69 16.00
CA SER A 490 -24.03 -3.64 16.75
C SER A 490 -24.86 -4.78 17.38
N ARG A 491 -26.10 -4.49 17.79
CA ARG A 491 -27.01 -5.50 18.37
C ARG A 491 -27.71 -6.35 17.31
N HIS A 492 -27.96 -5.82 16.12
CA HIS A 492 -28.80 -6.47 15.10
C HIS A 492 -28.05 -6.83 13.81
N ALA A 493 -26.74 -6.55 13.70
CA ALA A 493 -25.95 -6.74 12.49
C ALA A 493 -25.95 -8.19 12.01
N GLU A 494 -25.70 -9.12 12.93
CA GLU A 494 -25.67 -10.55 12.62
C GLU A 494 -27.04 -11.06 12.19
N GLN A 495 -28.12 -10.59 12.81
CA GLN A 495 -29.48 -10.93 12.41
C GLN A 495 -29.78 -10.40 11.00
N ILE A 496 -29.49 -9.13 10.74
CA ILE A 496 -29.72 -8.51 9.43
C ILE A 496 -28.88 -9.22 8.36
N ARG A 497 -27.62 -9.55 8.66
CA ARG A 497 -26.73 -10.27 7.74
C ARG A 497 -27.30 -11.65 7.37
N ARG A 498 -27.72 -12.45 8.37
CA ARG A 498 -28.32 -13.77 8.11
C ARG A 498 -29.58 -13.67 7.26
N LEU A 499 -30.47 -12.71 7.54
CA LEU A 499 -31.67 -12.49 6.73
C LEU A 499 -31.33 -12.17 5.26
N ILE A 500 -30.25 -11.44 5.00
CA ILE A 500 -29.78 -11.17 3.64
C ILE A 500 -29.21 -12.43 3.00
N GLU A 501 -28.38 -13.18 3.72
CA GLU A 501 -27.77 -14.43 3.25
C GLU A 501 -28.83 -15.52 2.93
N ASP A 502 -29.92 -15.54 3.69
CA ASP A 502 -31.07 -16.44 3.49
C ASP A 502 -32.02 -15.96 2.37
N GLY A 503 -31.77 -14.80 1.77
CA GLY A 503 -32.62 -14.21 0.71
C GLY A 503 -33.92 -13.59 1.21
N GLU A 504 -34.03 -13.28 2.51
CA GLU A 504 -35.22 -12.69 3.15
C GLU A 504 -35.19 -11.15 3.13
N ASP A 505 -35.10 -10.53 1.95
CA ASP A 505 -34.92 -9.08 1.78
C ASP A 505 -35.94 -8.21 2.55
N GLU A 506 -37.22 -8.58 2.54
CA GLU A 506 -38.27 -7.83 3.24
C GLU A 506 -38.17 -7.95 4.77
N ALA A 507 -37.68 -9.09 5.28
CA ALA A 507 -37.40 -9.23 6.70
C ALA A 507 -36.18 -8.39 7.10
N ALA A 508 -35.11 -8.42 6.29
CA ALA A 508 -33.93 -7.58 6.49
C ALA A 508 -34.27 -6.08 6.47
N ARG A 509 -35.12 -5.63 5.53
CA ARG A 509 -35.62 -4.24 5.49
C ARG A 509 -36.39 -3.86 6.74
N ARG A 510 -37.32 -4.72 7.20
CA ARG A 510 -38.08 -4.48 8.44
C ARG A 510 -37.17 -4.43 9.66
N ALA A 511 -36.19 -5.34 9.75
CA ALA A 511 -35.18 -5.32 10.80
C ALA A 511 -34.33 -4.04 10.76
N ALA A 512 -34.08 -3.48 9.57
CA ALA A 512 -33.34 -2.23 9.41
C ALA A 512 -34.20 -0.94 9.53
N ALA A 513 -35.53 -1.04 9.61
CA ALA A 513 -36.45 0.11 9.65
C ALA A 513 -36.18 1.12 10.79
N PRO A 514 -35.74 0.71 12.00
CA PRO A 514 -35.40 1.67 13.07
C PRO A 514 -34.31 2.67 12.67
N LEU A 515 -33.42 2.30 11.73
CA LEU A 515 -32.37 3.20 11.24
C LEU A 515 -32.93 4.30 10.32
N GLU A 516 -34.05 4.05 9.62
CA GLU A 516 -34.76 5.09 8.87
C GLU A 516 -35.46 6.07 9.81
N SER A 517 -36.06 5.55 10.90
CA SER A 517 -36.65 6.38 11.96
C SER A 517 -35.62 7.32 12.59
N LEU A 518 -34.40 6.82 12.83
CA LEU A 518 -33.28 7.65 13.32
C LEU A 518 -32.93 8.80 12.35
N PHE A 519 -33.00 8.56 11.04
CA PHE A 519 -32.75 9.62 10.06
C PHE A 519 -33.87 10.67 10.03
N GLU A 520 -35.13 10.25 10.15
CA GLU A 520 -36.25 11.20 10.28
C GLU A 520 -36.17 12.01 11.58
N ASP A 521 -35.71 11.40 12.69
CA ASP A 521 -35.42 12.13 13.93
C ASP A 521 -34.29 13.16 13.72
N LEU A 522 -33.20 12.79 13.03
CA LEU A 522 -32.14 13.73 12.64
C LEU A 522 -32.72 14.92 11.88
N ARG A 523 -33.56 14.68 10.85
CA ARG A 523 -34.19 15.73 10.05
C ARG A 523 -35.04 16.65 10.91
N HIS A 524 -35.89 16.09 11.76
CA HIS A 524 -36.80 16.84 12.62
C HIS A 524 -36.05 17.68 13.67
N ARG A 525 -35.00 17.14 14.29
CA ARG A 525 -34.15 17.88 15.23
C ARG A 525 -33.42 19.04 14.54
N LEU A 526 -32.87 18.81 13.34
CA LEU A 526 -32.19 19.85 12.57
C LEU A 526 -33.13 20.99 12.16
N GLN A 527 -34.37 20.69 11.77
CA GLN A 527 -35.38 21.70 11.38
C GLN A 527 -35.70 22.73 12.48
N ARG A 528 -35.37 22.44 13.74
CA ARG A 528 -35.56 23.35 14.88
C ARG A 528 -34.44 24.37 15.04
N LEU A 529 -33.27 24.14 14.44
CA LEU A 529 -32.10 25.01 14.59
C LEU A 529 -32.23 26.37 13.89
N PRO A 530 -32.70 26.48 12.63
CA PRO A 530 -32.72 27.75 11.92
C PRO A 530 -33.80 28.71 12.45
N THR A 531 -33.44 29.98 12.57
CA THR A 531 -34.35 31.08 12.91
C THR A 531 -35.45 31.25 11.84
N ALA A 532 -36.55 31.93 12.18
CA ALA A 532 -37.61 32.24 11.22
C ALA A 532 -37.08 32.95 9.95
N ARG A 533 -36.12 33.88 10.14
CA ARG A 533 -35.46 34.59 9.03
C ARG A 533 -34.62 33.65 8.15
N GLN A 534 -33.83 32.77 8.76
CA GLN A 534 -33.05 31.76 8.01
C GLN A 534 -33.97 30.79 7.27
N ARG A 535 -35.09 30.37 7.88
CA ARG A 535 -36.09 29.51 7.23
C ARG A 535 -36.73 30.17 6.02
N ALA A 536 -37.08 31.45 6.13
CA ALA A 536 -37.60 32.23 5.01
C ALA A 536 -36.58 32.30 3.86
N ALA A 537 -35.31 32.57 4.18
CA ALA A 537 -34.23 32.63 3.19
C ALA A 537 -33.95 31.26 2.53
N GLY A 538 -33.94 30.17 3.29
CA GLY A 538 -33.69 28.80 2.80
C GLY A 538 -34.86 28.15 2.06
N SER A 539 -36.06 28.75 2.10
CA SER A 539 -37.28 28.25 1.44
C SER A 539 -37.47 28.79 0.02
N THR A 540 -36.61 29.70 -0.43
CA THR A 540 -36.65 30.29 -1.77
C THR A 540 -36.67 29.20 -2.86
N PRO A 541 -37.45 29.33 -3.95
CA PRO A 541 -37.53 28.33 -5.02
C PRO A 541 -36.16 27.87 -5.54
N ALA A 542 -35.21 28.78 -5.66
CA ALA A 542 -33.83 28.49 -6.05
C ALA A 542 -33.13 27.48 -5.12
N ALA A 543 -33.38 27.55 -3.80
CA ALA A 543 -32.82 26.59 -2.85
C ALA A 543 -33.49 25.21 -2.93
N ARG A 544 -34.75 25.12 -3.37
CA ARG A 544 -35.46 23.84 -3.60
C ARG A 544 -35.03 23.17 -4.90
N GLU A 545 -34.68 23.95 -5.91
CA GLU A 545 -34.22 23.41 -7.20
C GLU A 545 -32.84 22.74 -7.08
N THR A 546 -31.94 23.31 -6.26
CA THR A 546 -30.64 22.69 -5.90
C THR A 546 -30.79 21.38 -5.13
N GLU A 547 -31.90 21.18 -4.41
CA GLU A 547 -32.20 19.95 -3.68
C GLU A 547 -32.79 18.84 -4.56
N ARG A 548 -33.51 19.18 -5.64
CA ARG A 548 -34.07 18.19 -6.58
C ARG A 548 -33.06 17.63 -7.57
N LYS A 549 -31.99 18.37 -7.88
CA LYS A 549 -30.97 17.98 -8.86
C LYS A 549 -29.88 17.07 -8.29
N ASN A 550 -29.89 16.82 -6.97
CA ASN A 550 -28.87 16.09 -6.20
C ASN A 550 -29.51 15.08 -5.25
#